data_AF-A0A0Q6WDV3-F1
#
_entry.id   AF-A0A0Q6WDV3-F1
#
_cell.length_a   1.000
_cell.length_b   1.000
_cell.length_c   1.000
_cell.angle_alpha   90.00
_cell.angle_beta   90.00
_cell.angle_gamma   90.00
#
_symmetry.space_group_name_H-M   'P 1'
#
loop_
_entity.id
_entity.type
_entity.pdbx_description
1 polymer ?
#
loop_
_entity_poly.entity_id
_entity_poly.type
_entity_poly.pdbx_seq_one_letter_code
_entity_poly.pdbx_strand_id
1 'polypeptide(L)'
;MKQVVNGVEVEMSDEEVIELEDVQSTINIPTIAAYQGAIQNLIDATAISKQFNDGVTLASYIGSTVDVWKDQATAFVAWRDNVWQYAYAELAKVQEGVRPQPTIADFLLELPEMLWP
;
A
#
# COMPACT_ATOMS: atom_id res chain seq x y z
N MET A 1 19.18 -11.63 -24.38
CA MET A 1 18.91 -10.23 -24.78
C MET A 1 20.12 -9.74 -25.59
N LYS A 2 20.02 -8.71 -26.44
CA LYS A 2 21.17 -8.23 -27.24
C LYS A 2 21.70 -6.91 -26.67
N GLN A 3 23.01 -6.78 -26.55
CA GLN A 3 23.68 -5.54 -26.15
C GLN A 3 24.57 -5.01 -27.28
N VAL A 4 24.74 -3.69 -27.35
CA VAL A 4 25.66 -3.07 -28.32
C VAL A 4 26.95 -2.72 -27.62
N VAL A 5 28.02 -3.46 -27.91
CA VAL A 5 29.37 -3.20 -27.38
C VAL A 5 30.23 -2.72 -28.55
N ASN A 6 30.74 -1.49 -28.47
CA ASN A 6 31.56 -0.86 -29.52
C ASN A 6 30.91 -0.85 -30.92
N GLY A 7 29.58 -0.71 -30.99
CA GLY A 7 28.84 -0.63 -32.26
C GLY A 7 28.53 -1.99 -32.91
N VAL A 8 28.82 -3.10 -32.23
CA VAL A 8 28.46 -4.47 -32.67
C VAL A 8 27.37 -5.01 -31.74
N GLU A 9 26.33 -5.59 -32.33
CA GLU A 9 25.32 -6.35 -31.58
C GLU A 9 25.94 -7.66 -31.09
N VAL A 10 26.06 -7.81 -29.78
CA VAL A 10 26.54 -9.01 -29.10
C VAL A 10 25.36 -9.62 -28.34
N GLU A 11 25.23 -10.95 -28.42
CA GLU A 11 24.28 -11.71 -27.61
C GLU A 11 24.76 -11.66 -26.15
N MET A 12 23.92 -11.16 -25.25
CA MET A 12 24.23 -11.09 -23.82
C MET A 12 24.33 -12.49 -23.25
N SER A 13 25.32 -12.73 -22.39
CA SER A 13 25.44 -14.01 -21.69
C SER A 13 24.28 -14.21 -20.72
N ASP A 14 23.99 -15.47 -20.37
CA ASP A 14 22.94 -15.78 -19.40
C ASP A 14 23.21 -15.11 -18.03
N GLU A 15 24.49 -14.96 -17.66
CA GLU A 15 24.92 -14.28 -16.42
C GLU A 15 24.64 -12.77 -16.46
N GLU A 16 24.90 -12.10 -17.59
CA GLU A 16 24.60 -10.66 -17.77
C GLU A 16 23.10 -10.40 -17.83
N VAL A 17 22.32 -11.32 -18.42
CA VAL A 17 20.85 -11.24 -18.42
C VAL A 17 20.31 -11.36 -16.99
N ILE A 18 20.82 -12.31 -16.20
CA ILE A 18 20.45 -12.47 -14.78
C ILE A 18 20.80 -11.21 -13.99
N GLU A 19 22.00 -10.66 -14.17
CA GLU A 19 22.44 -9.46 -13.44
C GLU A 19 21.58 -8.24 -13.78
N LEU A 20 21.18 -8.07 -15.05
CA LEU A 20 20.29 -6.99 -15.46
C LEU A 20 18.85 -7.20 -15.00
N GLU A 21 18.34 -8.42 -14.97
CA GLU A 21 17.04 -8.75 -14.39
C GLU A 21 17.01 -8.47 -12.89
N ASP A 22 18.09 -8.80 -12.17
CA ASP A 22 18.24 -8.54 -10.74
C ASP A 22 18.36 -7.02 -10.46
N VAL A 23 19.12 -6.29 -11.27
CA VAL A 23 19.15 -4.81 -11.24
C VAL A 23 17.78 -4.22 -11.54
N GLN A 24 17.05 -4.71 -12.54
CA GLN A 24 15.71 -4.21 -12.87
C GLN A 24 14.70 -4.46 -11.75
N SER A 25 14.83 -5.58 -11.04
CA SER A 25 14.01 -5.91 -9.87
C SER A 25 14.34 -5.02 -8.66
N THR A 26 15.60 -4.60 -8.49
CA THR A 26 16.04 -3.67 -7.44
C THR A 26 15.70 -2.20 -7.75
N ILE A 27 15.42 -1.84 -9.01
CA ILE A 27 15.06 -0.47 -9.42
C ILE A 27 13.67 -0.04 -8.92
N ASN A 28 12.78 -0.96 -8.52
CA ASN A 28 11.41 -0.61 -8.13
C ASN A 28 11.07 -0.93 -6.66
N ILE A 29 12.00 -0.64 -5.74
CA ILE A 29 11.72 -0.68 -4.29
C ILE A 29 10.60 0.33 -3.99
N PRO A 30 9.46 -0.09 -3.42
CA PRO A 30 8.36 0.82 -3.12
C PRO A 30 8.80 1.97 -2.21
N THR A 31 8.40 3.20 -2.53
CA THR A 31 8.66 4.35 -1.65
C THR A 31 7.63 4.43 -0.54
N ILE A 32 7.93 5.15 0.54
CA ILE A 32 6.95 5.46 1.61
C ILE A 32 5.68 6.09 1.01
N ALA A 33 5.84 7.01 0.05
CA ALA A 33 4.71 7.64 -0.64
C ALA A 33 3.86 6.64 -1.42
N ALA A 34 4.46 5.59 -2.00
CA ALA A 34 3.74 4.54 -2.70
C ALA A 34 2.89 3.69 -1.72
N TYR A 35 3.41 3.34 -0.54
CA TYR A 35 2.59 2.70 0.50
C TYR A 35 1.46 3.61 0.98
N GLN A 36 1.75 4.87 1.27
CA GLN A 36 0.73 5.83 1.73
C GLN A 36 -0.40 5.96 0.71
N GLY A 37 -0.07 6.09 -0.58
CA GLY A 37 -1.07 6.13 -1.64
C GLY A 37 -1.90 4.84 -1.73
N ALA A 38 -1.25 3.68 -1.63
CA ALA A 38 -1.96 2.39 -1.66
C ALA A 38 -2.90 2.20 -0.46
N ILE A 39 -2.45 2.55 0.75
CA ILE A 39 -3.26 2.49 1.98
C ILE A 39 -4.43 3.48 1.89
N GLN A 40 -4.18 4.71 1.42
CA GLN A 40 -5.23 5.71 1.25
C GLN A 40 -6.28 5.25 0.24
N ASN A 41 -5.87 4.66 -0.89
CA ASN A 41 -6.79 4.09 -1.87
C ASN A 41 -7.65 2.97 -1.29
N LEU A 42 -7.09 2.09 -0.44
CA LEU A 42 -7.86 1.07 0.27
C LEU A 42 -8.91 1.69 1.19
N ILE A 43 -8.53 2.71 1.96
CA ILE A 43 -9.42 3.45 2.87
C ILE A 43 -10.58 4.09 2.10
N ASP A 44 -10.28 4.78 1.00
CA ASP A 44 -11.30 5.45 0.19
C ASP A 44 -12.21 4.46 -0.54
N ALA A 45 -11.65 3.38 -1.11
CA ALA A 45 -12.44 2.31 -1.71
C ALA A 45 -13.39 1.65 -0.70
N THR A 46 -12.95 1.50 0.54
CA THR A 46 -13.78 0.96 1.63
C THR A 46 -14.96 1.89 1.93
N ALA A 47 -14.75 3.20 1.96
CA ALA A 47 -15.84 4.17 2.12
C ALA A 47 -16.80 4.18 0.92
N ILE A 48 -16.28 4.09 -0.30
CA ILE A 48 -17.06 4.01 -1.55
C ILE A 48 -17.94 2.75 -1.56
N SER A 49 -17.50 1.64 -0.95
CA SER A 49 -18.34 0.43 -0.81
C SER A 49 -19.65 0.67 -0.04
N LYS A 50 -19.70 1.74 0.76
CA LYS A 50 -20.90 2.24 1.48
C LYS A 50 -21.52 3.47 0.84
N GLN A 51 -21.20 3.76 -0.43
CA GLN A 51 -21.75 4.86 -1.22
C GLN A 51 -21.35 6.27 -0.73
N PHE A 52 -20.27 6.39 0.04
CA PHE A 52 -19.66 7.69 0.35
C PHE A 52 -18.65 8.07 -0.74
N ASN A 53 -18.35 9.36 -0.88
CA ASN A 53 -17.40 9.83 -1.90
C ASN A 53 -15.96 9.36 -1.64
N ASP A 54 -15.54 9.40 -0.37
CA ASP A 54 -14.20 9.05 0.09
C ASP A 54 -14.20 8.82 1.62
N GLY A 55 -13.06 8.42 2.17
CA GLY A 55 -12.90 8.17 3.60
C GLY A 55 -13.03 9.43 4.46
N VAL A 56 -12.71 10.61 3.91
CA VAL A 56 -12.87 11.89 4.63
C VAL A 56 -14.35 12.21 4.82
N THR A 57 -15.13 12.04 3.77
CA THR A 57 -16.58 12.25 3.74
C THR A 57 -17.26 11.31 4.73
N LEU A 58 -16.97 10.01 4.68
CA LEU A 58 -17.53 9.05 5.64
C LEU A 58 -17.15 9.41 7.08
N ALA A 59 -15.88 9.69 7.35
CA ALA A 59 -15.43 10.06 8.71
C ALA A 59 -16.13 11.31 9.27
N SER A 60 -16.56 12.25 8.41
CA SER A 60 -17.27 13.45 8.84
C SER A 60 -18.63 13.18 9.49
N TYR A 61 -19.24 12.00 9.24
CA TYR A 61 -20.54 11.63 9.78
C TYR A 61 -20.52 11.11 11.23
N ILE A 62 -19.39 11.09 11.93
CA ILE A 62 -19.32 10.70 13.36
C ILE A 62 -20.33 11.49 14.24
N GLY A 63 -20.61 12.73 13.89
CA GLY A 63 -21.56 13.60 14.60
C GLY A 63 -22.98 13.60 14.01
N SER A 64 -23.29 12.71 13.07
CA SER A 64 -24.59 12.68 12.38
C SER A 64 -25.76 12.47 13.34
N THR A 65 -26.89 13.11 13.06
CA THR A 65 -28.18 12.86 13.73
C THR A 65 -28.93 11.66 13.14
N VAL A 66 -28.43 11.09 12.04
CA VAL A 66 -28.89 9.84 11.47
C VAL A 66 -28.02 8.71 11.99
N ASP A 67 -28.58 7.84 12.83
CA ASP A 67 -27.85 6.80 13.57
C ASP A 67 -27.05 5.87 12.64
N VAL A 68 -27.64 5.42 11.53
CA VAL A 68 -26.96 4.52 10.58
C VAL A 68 -25.66 5.13 10.03
N TRP A 69 -25.66 6.43 9.71
CA TRP A 69 -24.46 7.10 9.19
C TRP A 69 -23.41 7.31 10.28
N LYS A 70 -23.87 7.65 11.49
CA LYS A 70 -23.01 7.78 12.67
C LYS A 70 -22.33 6.47 13.03
N ASP A 71 -23.06 5.36 13.04
CA ASP A 71 -22.54 4.05 13.39
C ASP A 71 -21.52 3.57 12.35
N GLN A 72 -21.81 3.75 11.06
CA GLN A 72 -20.87 3.46 9.98
C GLN A 72 -19.60 4.31 10.08
N ALA A 73 -19.73 5.62 10.29
CA ALA A 73 -18.60 6.53 10.43
C ALA A 73 -17.74 6.20 11.65
N THR A 74 -18.37 5.84 12.77
CA THR A 74 -17.69 5.45 14.01
C THR A 74 -16.88 4.18 13.81
N ALA A 75 -17.48 3.13 13.22
CA ALA A 75 -16.78 1.88 12.91
C ALA A 75 -15.62 2.12 11.92
N PHE A 76 -15.87 2.90 10.87
CA PHE A 76 -14.88 3.21 9.84
C PHE A 76 -13.67 3.97 10.40
N VAL A 77 -13.88 4.98 11.24
CA VAL A 77 -12.77 5.74 11.83
C VAL A 77 -11.95 4.85 12.76
N ALA A 78 -12.60 4.03 13.60
CA ALA A 78 -11.88 3.08 14.45
C ALA A 78 -11.01 2.10 13.64
N TRP A 79 -11.56 1.56 12.54
CA TRP A 79 -10.80 0.71 11.62
C TRP A 79 -9.64 1.44 10.95
N ARG A 80 -9.89 2.65 10.40
CA ARG A 80 -8.87 3.49 9.75
C ARG A 80 -7.72 3.82 10.72
N ASP A 81 -8.03 4.08 11.98
CA ASP A 81 -7.02 4.33 13.01
C ASP A 81 -6.15 3.07 13.24
N ASN A 82 -6.74 1.88 13.23
CA ASN A 82 -5.99 0.62 13.33
C ASN A 82 -5.11 0.36 12.10
N VAL A 83 -5.60 0.66 10.89
CA VAL A 83 -4.83 0.55 9.64
C VAL A 83 -3.58 1.42 9.70
N TRP A 84 -3.71 2.70 10.08
CA TRP A 84 -2.54 3.59 10.16
C TRP A 84 -1.60 3.25 11.31
N GLN A 85 -2.12 2.85 12.48
CA GLN A 85 -1.28 2.39 13.58
C GLN A 85 -0.45 1.17 13.19
N TYR A 86 -1.06 0.18 12.53
CA TYR A 86 -0.35 -0.98 12.00
C TYR A 86 0.74 -0.55 11.01
N ALA A 87 0.40 0.34 10.07
CA ALA A 87 1.34 0.74 9.03
C ALA A 87 2.56 1.48 9.58
N TYR A 88 2.40 2.37 10.56
CA TYR A 88 3.52 3.02 11.20
C TYR A 88 4.35 2.09 12.07
N ALA A 89 3.74 1.11 12.72
CA ALA A 89 4.47 0.09 13.49
C ALA A 89 5.34 -0.79 12.59
N GLU A 90 4.83 -1.22 11.44
CA GLU A 90 5.62 -2.00 10.48
C GLU A 90 6.71 -1.17 9.80
N LEU A 91 6.43 0.11 9.48
CA LEU A 91 7.46 1.02 8.98
C LEU A 91 8.64 1.16 9.95
N ALA A 92 8.37 1.29 11.25
CA ALA A 92 9.40 1.36 12.27
C ALA A 92 10.27 0.09 12.29
N LYS A 93 9.66 -1.10 12.22
CA LYS A 93 10.39 -2.38 12.15
C LYS A 93 11.30 -2.47 10.92
N VAL A 94 10.85 -1.96 9.78
CA VAL A 94 11.66 -1.91 8.54
C VAL A 94 12.85 -0.96 8.73
N GLN A 95 12.63 0.22 9.31
CA GLN A 95 13.69 1.22 9.56
C GLN A 95 14.72 0.75 10.60
N GLU A 96 14.29 -0.04 11.58
CA GLU A 96 15.16 -0.65 12.58
C GLU A 96 15.88 -1.92 12.09
N GLY A 97 15.57 -2.39 10.87
CA GLY A 97 16.14 -3.62 10.30
C GLY A 97 15.60 -4.90 10.96
N VAL A 98 14.51 -4.81 11.73
CA VAL A 98 13.83 -5.94 12.39
C VAL A 98 13.00 -6.74 11.39
N ARG A 99 12.61 -6.12 10.27
CA ARG A 99 11.80 -6.73 9.21
C ARG A 99 12.30 -6.28 7.82
N PRO A 100 12.33 -7.16 6.81
CA PRO A 100 12.56 -6.73 5.43
C PRO A 100 11.40 -5.90 4.90
N GLN A 101 11.69 -4.93 4.02
CA GLN A 101 10.64 -4.15 3.37
C GLN A 101 9.73 -5.08 2.52
N PRO A 102 8.41 -5.16 2.80
CA PRO A 102 7.49 -6.01 2.04
C PRO A 102 7.15 -5.39 0.67
N THR A 103 6.59 -6.14 -0.27
CA THR A 103 5.95 -5.50 -1.43
C THR A 103 4.69 -4.74 -0.99
N ILE A 104 4.17 -3.82 -1.82
CA ILE A 104 2.89 -3.15 -1.51
C ILE A 104 1.75 -4.18 -1.43
N ALA A 105 1.72 -5.14 -2.36
CA ALA A 105 0.66 -6.13 -2.42
C ALA A 105 0.62 -7.00 -1.15
N ASP A 106 1.78 -7.53 -0.73
CA ASP A 106 1.87 -8.34 0.49
C ASP A 106 1.49 -7.52 1.72
N PHE A 107 1.95 -6.27 1.79
CA PHE A 107 1.66 -5.39 2.90
C PHE A 107 0.16 -5.07 3.04
N LEU A 108 -0.56 -4.87 1.93
CA LEU A 108 -2.01 -4.63 1.97
C LEU A 108 -2.81 -5.83 2.49
N LEU A 109 -2.31 -7.06 2.34
CA LEU A 109 -2.95 -8.27 2.87
C LEU A 109 -2.81 -8.40 4.40
N GLU A 110 -1.88 -7.66 5.01
CA GLU A 110 -1.65 -7.65 6.46
C GLU A 110 -2.53 -6.65 7.20
N LEU A 111 -3.12 -5.68 6.47
CA LEU A 111 -3.91 -4.63 7.07
C LEU A 111 -5.19 -5.17 7.72
N PRO A 112 -5.65 -4.56 8.83
CA PRO A 112 -6.90 -4.95 9.48
C PRO A 112 -8.07 -4.96 8.49
N GLU A 113 -8.96 -5.94 8.61
CA GLU A 113 -10.19 -6.00 7.82
C GLU A 113 -11.26 -5.04 8.38
N MET A 114 -12.04 -4.42 7.50
CA MET A 114 -13.15 -3.54 7.88
C MET A 114 -14.38 -4.35 8.26
N LEU A 115 -14.84 -4.21 9.50
CA LEU A 115 -16.09 -4.79 10.00
C LEU A 115 -17.16 -3.70 10.15
N TRP A 116 -18.26 -3.84 9.40
CA TRP A 116 -19.38 -2.91 9.47
C TRP A 116 -20.40 -3.34 10.54
N PRO A 117 -21.07 -2.38 11.22
CA PRO A 117 -22.20 -2.66 12.10
C PRO A 117 -23.44 -3.11 11.31
#